data_AF-A0A2Z2KB28-F1
#
_entry.id   AF-A0A2Z2KB28-F1
#
_cell.length_a   1.000
_cell.length_b   1.000
_cell.length_c   1.000
_cell.angle_alpha   90.00
_cell.angle_beta   90.00
_cell.angle_gamma   90.00
#
_symmetry.space_group_name_H-M   'P 1'
#
loop_
_entity.id
_entity.type
_entity.pdbx_description
1 polymer ?
#
loop_
_entity_poly.entity_id
_entity_poly.type
_entity_poly.pdbx_seq_one_letter_code
_entity_poly.pdbx_strand_id
1 'polypeptide(L)' 'MSEKIHIPELNRYSGSWVVSRKDGFVIGEFYERSNVERFNSEKCFVETVFQYLTRINKTINEKGKL' A
#
# COMPACT_ATOMS: atom_id res chain seq x y z
N MET A 1 12.30 16.52 -11.42
CA MET A 1 12.09 15.10 -11.76
C MET A 1 11.19 14.53 -10.69
N SER A 2 10.02 13.97 -11.03
CA SER A 2 9.16 13.30 -10.05
C SER A 2 9.86 12.06 -9.51
N GLU A 3 9.92 11.89 -8.19
CA GLU A 3 10.52 10.68 -7.59
C GLU A 3 9.77 9.44 -8.06
N LYS A 4 10.52 8.39 -8.41
CA LYS A 4 9.93 7.10 -8.80
C LYS A 4 9.26 6.48 -7.57
N ILE A 5 8.02 6.00 -7.74
CA ILE A 5 7.29 5.35 -6.64
C ILE A 5 8.04 4.09 -6.18
N HIS A 6 8.19 3.96 -4.86
CA HIS A 6 8.75 2.75 -4.27
C HIS A 6 7.69 1.64 -4.31
N ILE A 7 7.99 0.55 -5.01
CA ILE A 7 7.12 -0.61 -5.14
C ILE A 7 7.84 -1.80 -4.46
N PRO A 8 7.34 -2.29 -3.31
CA PRO A 8 7.97 -3.43 -2.64
C PRO A 8 7.82 -4.70 -3.48
N GLU A 9 8.79 -5.61 -3.43
CA GLU A 9 8.67 -6.90 -4.14
C GLU A 9 7.58 -7.79 -3.51
N LEU A 10 6.84 -8.50 -4.36
CA LEU A 10 5.87 -9.48 -3.88
C LEU A 10 6.59 -10.77 -3.46
N ASN A 11 6.22 -11.30 -2.31
CA ASN A 11 6.56 -12.66 -1.89
C ASN A 11 5.32 -13.57 -2.02
N ARG A 12 5.52 -14.88 -1.78
CA ARG A 12 4.46 -15.91 -1.85
C ARG A 12 3.23 -15.65 -0.97
N TYR A 13 3.33 -14.79 0.04
CA TYR A 13 2.25 -14.45 0.98
C TYR A 13 1.60 -13.11 0.66
N SER A 14 2.21 -12.29 -0.20
CA SER A 14 1.76 -10.93 -0.49
C SER A 14 0.82 -10.88 -1.70
N GLY A 15 1.08 -11.61 -2.79
CA GLY A 15 0.15 -11.77 -3.93
C GLY A 15 -0.27 -10.53 -4.75
N SER A 16 -0.25 -9.33 -4.16
CA SER A 16 -0.75 -8.08 -4.71
C SER A 16 -0.19 -6.86 -3.94
N TRP A 17 -0.34 -5.69 -4.55
CA TRP A 17 -0.09 -4.40 -3.94
C TRP A 17 -1.40 -3.68 -3.62
N VAL A 18 -1.43 -3.01 -2.46
CA VAL A 18 -2.47 -2.05 -2.11
C VAL A 18 -1.90 -0.65 -2.29
N VAL A 19 -2.58 0.17 -3.07
CA VAL A 19 -2.22 1.58 -3.25
C VAL A 19 -3.22 2.43 -2.47
N SER A 20 -2.70 3.26 -1.58
CA SER A 20 -3.49 4.20 -0.78
C SER A 20 -2.97 5.63 -0.99
N ARG A 21 -3.87 6.61 -0.91
CA ARG A 21 -3.49 8.02 -0.79
C ARG A 21 -2.86 8.28 0.58
N LYS A 22 -2.05 9.34 0.67
CA LYS A 22 -1.43 9.73 1.96
C LYS A 22 -2.41 10.18 3.04
N ASP A 23 -3.65 10.51 2.67
CA ASP A 23 -4.76 10.81 3.58
C ASP A 23 -5.51 9.57 4.07
N GLY A 24 -5.07 8.36 3.66
CA GLY A 24 -5.59 7.09 4.16
C GLY A 24 -6.64 6.43 3.27
N PHE A 25 -7.09 7.07 2.17
CA PHE A 25 -8.05 6.45 1.26
C PHE A 25 -7.39 5.41 0.36
N VAL A 26 -7.92 4.18 0.36
CA VAL A 26 -7.49 3.12 -0.55
C VAL A 26 -7.97 3.43 -1.97
N ILE A 27 -7.05 3.42 -2.93
CA ILE A 27 -7.36 3.59 -4.35
C ILE A 27 -7.74 2.24 -4.96
N GLY A 28 -7.00 1.18 -4.61
CA GLY A 28 -7.29 -0.17 -5.09
C GLY A 28 -6.17 -1.17 -4.78
N GLU A 29 -6.44 -2.40 -5.17
CA GLU A 29 -5.50 -3.53 -5.14
C GLU A 29 -5.09 -3.88 -6.58
N PHE A 30 -3.79 -4.15 -6.78
CA PHE A 30 -3.20 -4.40 -8.09
C PHE A 30 -2.30 -5.62 -8.06
N TYR A 31 -2.36 -6.43 -9.13
CA TYR A 31 -1.60 -7.67 -9.29
C TYR A 31 -0.44 -7.53 -10.29
N GLU A 32 -0.46 -6.46 -11.08
CA GLU A 32 0.52 -6.18 -12.13
C GLU A 32 1.33 -4.92 -11.77
N ARG A 33 2.67 -5.05 -11.77
CA ARG A 33 3.57 -3.94 -11.38
C ARG A 33 3.37 -2.70 -12.25
N SER A 34 3.11 -2.90 -13.54
CA SER A 34 2.91 -1.83 -14.53
C SER A 34 1.69 -0.95 -14.25
N ASN A 35 0.71 -1.45 -13.48
CA ASN A 35 -0.42 -0.64 -13.02
C ASN A 35 -0.04 0.23 -11.81
N VAL A 36 0.87 -0.27 -10.96
CA VAL A 36 1.34 0.43 -9.76
C VAL A 36 2.33 1.55 -10.10
N GLU A 37 3.17 1.35 -11.13
CA GLU A 37 4.18 2.33 -11.58
C GLU A 37 3.57 3.66 -12.06
N ARG A 38 2.28 3.69 -12.36
CA ARG A 38 1.56 4.87 -12.85
C ARG A 38 1.21 5.86 -11.74
N PHE A 39 1.34 5.46 -10.47
CA PHE A 39 0.96 6.30 -9.33
C PHE A 39 2.07 7.29 -8.94
N ASN A 40 1.65 8.47 -8.49
CA ASN A 40 2.54 9.52 -8.02
C ASN A 40 3.00 9.22 -6.58
N SER A 41 4.31 9.09 -6.39
CA SER A 41 5.01 8.83 -5.12
C SER A 41 4.77 9.90 -4.03
N GLU A 42 4.53 11.14 -4.42
CA GLU A 42 4.25 12.23 -3.49
C GLU A 42 2.84 12.10 -2.90
N LYS A 43 1.91 11.47 -3.62
CA LYS A 43 0.48 11.40 -3.28
C LYS A 43 0.04 10.03 -2.78
N CYS A 44 0.80 8.97 -3.09
CA CYS A 44 0.41 7.60 -2.82
C CYS A 44 1.46 6.85 -1.98
N PHE A 45 0.97 5.90 -1.19
CA PHE A 45 1.74 4.83 -0.59
C PHE A 45 1.43 3.52 -1.31
N VAL A 46 2.47 2.72 -1.53
CA VAL A 46 2.34 1.37 -2.07
C VAL A 46 2.82 0.42 -0.99
N GLU A 47 1.96 -0.51 -0.64
CA GLU A 47 2.24 -1.59 0.30
C GLU A 47 1.95 -2.92 -0.39
N THR A 48 2.62 -3.98 0.02
CA THR A 48 2.09 -5.33 -0.24
C THR A 48 0.79 -5.52 0.56
N VAL A 49 -0.11 -6.41 0.12
CA VAL A 49 -1.34 -6.70 0.90
C VAL A 49 -1.03 -7.07 2.35
N PHE A 50 0.05 -7.81 2.58
CA PHE A 50 0.50 -8.21 3.91
C PHE A 50 0.89 -7.02 4.78
N GLN A 51 1.66 -6.07 4.23
CA GLN A 51 2.05 -4.83 4.92
C GLN A 51 0.81 -3.99 5.25
N TYR A 52 -0.09 -3.82 4.28
CA TYR A 52 -1.34 -3.08 4.46
C TYR A 52 -2.19 -3.67 5.59
N LEU A 53 -2.46 -4.98 5.54
CA LEU A 53 -3.27 -5.67 6.57
C LEU A 53 -2.60 -5.61 7.94
N THR A 54 -1.28 -5.74 8.01
CA THR A 54 -0.51 -5.60 9.26
C THR A 54 -0.69 -4.20 9.86
N ARG A 55 -0.58 -3.15 9.03
CA ARG A 55 -0.76 -1.77 9.47
C ARG A 55 -2.19 -1.51 9.96
N ILE A 56 -3.21 -1.94 9.21
CA ILE A 56 -4.61 -1.76 9.59
C ILE A 56 -4.94 -2.52 10.88
N ASN A 57 -4.51 -3.77 11.02
CA ASN A 57 -4.71 -4.55 12.24
C ASN A 57 -4.08 -3.88 13.46
N LYS A 58 -2.87 -3.33 13.32
CA LYS A 58 -2.23 -2.55 14.37
C LYS A 58 -3.05 -1.32 14.74
N THR A 59 -3.52 -0.55 13.76
CA THR A 59 -4.36 0.65 14.00
C THR A 59 -5.68 0.29 14.69
N ILE A 60 -6.34 -0.80 14.30
CA ILE A 60 -7.59 -1.26 14.94
C ILE A 60 -7.32 -1.64 16.40
N ASN A 61 -6.27 -2.42 16.66
CA ASN A 61 -5.90 -2.84 18.01
C ASN A 61 -5.50 -1.69 18.93
N GLU A 62 -4.88 -0.63 18.39
CA GLU A 62 -4.56 0.58 19.15
C GLU A 62 -5.80 1.39 19.47
N LYS A 63 -6.75 1.52 18.52
CA LYS A 63 -8.01 2.25 18.74
C LYS A 63 -9.00 1.52 19.64
N GLY A 64 -8.99 0.19 19.66
CA GLY A 64 -9.83 -0.63 20.53
C GLY A 64 -9.34 -0.73 21.99
N LYS A 65 -8.22 -0.11 22.32
CA LYS A 65 -7.67 -0.01 23.70
C LYS A 65 -7.96 1.33 24.39
N LEU A 66 -8.79 2.17 23.77
CA LEU A 66 -9.35 3.39 24.36
C LEU A 66 -10.74 3.10 24.96
#